data_AF-A0A973HM33-F1
#
_entry.id   AF-A0A973HM33-F1
#
_cell.length_a   1.000
_cell.length_b   1.000
_cell.length_c   1.000
_cell.angle_alpha   90.00
_cell.angle_beta   90.00
_cell.angle_gamma   90.00
#
_symmetry.space_group_name_H-M   'P 1'
#
loop_
_entity.id
_entity.type
_entity.pdbx_description
1 polymer ?
#
loop_
_entity_poly.entity_id
_entity_poly.type
_entity_poly.pdbx_seq_one_letter_code
_entity_poly.pdbx_strand_id
1 'polypeptide(L)'
;MLKSTLKFTLIELLVVVAIIAILAAMLVPVLSQARVKARVTKCTSNLKQFGIGLLMYRGDFEDDMPPWLSTLNPEYISGKDLFVCPQDISAGHDGGRPGNSDEGPIFDIDQEAIDTGTTMEDNYTEVDDNLQNIGSTRNGLNIVYPRNQAIEYNSYFYEMSGAECGWAGSCIKDTNNDSWKTWGEVKLQQMDFGYGKNQGTFCDASGGKFDRDYFPVIRCVYHATKLWGQKEFMLNLSYNGNTFTGRYTWEMGHD
;
A
#
# COMPACT_ATOMS: atom_id res chain seq x y z
N MET A 1 -53.54 -42.49 21.17
CA MET A 1 -52.91 -41.37 20.42
C MET A 1 -52.23 -41.94 19.18
N LEU A 2 -52.90 -41.93 18.03
CA LEU A 2 -52.31 -42.40 16.77
C LEU A 2 -51.45 -41.28 16.20
N LYS A 3 -50.13 -41.48 16.20
CA LYS A 3 -49.15 -40.53 15.66
C LYS A 3 -49.15 -40.70 14.13
N SER A 4 -49.79 -39.78 13.43
CA SER A 4 -49.72 -39.66 11.97
C SER A 4 -48.28 -39.41 11.54
N THR A 5 -47.62 -40.43 10.98
CA THR A 5 -46.35 -40.27 10.28
C THR A 5 -46.66 -39.86 8.85
N LEU A 6 -46.54 -38.55 8.56
CA LEU A 6 -46.59 -38.03 7.20
C LEU A 6 -45.49 -38.73 6.38
N LYS A 7 -45.88 -39.55 5.40
CA LYS A 7 -44.95 -40.21 4.49
C LYS A 7 -44.45 -39.18 3.47
N PHE A 8 -43.23 -38.69 3.67
CA PHE A 8 -42.57 -37.78 2.76
C PHE A 8 -42.24 -38.51 1.46
N THR A 9 -42.61 -37.95 0.31
CA THR A 9 -42.35 -38.57 -0.99
C THR A 9 -40.99 -38.15 -1.52
N LEU A 10 -40.35 -39.04 -2.30
CA LEU A 10 -39.05 -38.74 -2.92
C LEU A 10 -39.13 -37.54 -3.88
N ILE A 11 -40.30 -37.34 -4.51
CA ILE A 11 -40.54 -36.18 -5.39
C ILE A 11 -40.66 -34.86 -4.62
N GLU A 12 -41.29 -34.84 -3.45
CA GLU A 12 -41.34 -33.64 -2.60
C GLU A 12 -39.94 -33.21 -2.16
N LEU A 13 -39.09 -34.18 -1.80
CA LEU A 13 -37.69 -33.90 -1.48
C LEU A 13 -36.99 -33.28 -2.70
N LEU A 14 -37.13 -33.92 -3.87
CA LEU A 14 -36.44 -33.54 -5.09
C LEU A 14 -36.79 -32.11 -5.53
N VAL A 15 -38.08 -31.75 -5.50
CA VAL A 15 -38.53 -30.39 -5.86
C VAL A 15 -37.96 -29.34 -4.90
N VAL A 16 -37.88 -29.64 -3.59
CA VAL A 16 -37.33 -28.70 -2.60
C VAL A 16 -35.85 -28.45 -2.84
N VAL A 17 -35.03 -29.49 -3.04
CA VAL A 17 -33.61 -29.29 -3.35
C VAL A 17 -33.41 -28.59 -4.69
N ALA A 18 -34.26 -28.86 -5.69
CA ALA A 18 -34.21 -28.16 -6.98
C ALA A 18 -34.44 -26.65 -6.81
N ILE A 19 -35.44 -26.25 -6.01
CA ILE A 19 -35.71 -24.83 -5.72
C ILE A 19 -34.52 -24.19 -4.97
N ILE A 20 -33.99 -24.85 -3.94
CA ILE A 20 -32.83 -24.35 -3.17
C ILE A 20 -31.62 -24.18 -4.10
N ALA A 21 -31.38 -25.12 -5.01
CA ALA A 21 -30.26 -25.07 -5.96
C ALA A 21 -30.37 -23.86 -6.90
N ILE A 22 -31.57 -23.57 -7.43
CA ILE A 22 -31.80 -22.39 -8.29
C ILE A 22 -31.56 -21.10 -7.52
N LEU A 23 -32.10 -20.99 -6.29
CA LEU A 23 -31.90 -19.81 -5.45
C LEU A 23 -30.42 -19.60 -5.09
N ALA A 24 -29.72 -20.67 -4.71
CA ALA A 24 -28.30 -20.62 -4.37
C ALA A 24 -27.45 -20.20 -5.58
N ALA A 25 -27.74 -20.72 -6.78
CA ALA A 25 -27.00 -20.39 -8.00
C ALA A 25 -27.05 -18.88 -8.32
N MET A 26 -28.16 -18.20 -8.02
CA MET A 26 -28.28 -16.74 -8.19
C MET A 26 -27.59 -15.95 -7.06
N LEU A 27 -27.52 -16.50 -5.85
CA LEU A 27 -26.95 -15.83 -4.67
C LEU A 27 -25.41 -15.87 -4.62
N VAL A 28 -24.79 -16.97 -5.03
CA VAL A 28 -23.32 -17.16 -4.97
C VAL A 28 -22.52 -16.06 -5.68
N PRO A 29 -22.80 -15.67 -6.95
CA PRO A 29 -22.02 -14.64 -7.63
C PRO A 29 -22.15 -13.26 -6.96
N VAL A 30 -23.35 -12.92 -6.47
CA VAL A 30 -23.62 -11.66 -5.76
C VAL A 30 -22.87 -11.61 -4.43
N LEU A 31 -22.88 -12.70 -3.66
CA LEU A 31 -22.18 -12.79 -2.39
C LEU A 31 -20.65 -12.66 -2.56
N SER A 32 -20.09 -13.24 -3.62
CA SER A 32 -18.68 -13.09 -3.95
C SER A 32 -18.29 -11.62 -4.17
N GLN A 33 -19.05 -10.90 -5.01
CA GLN A 33 -18.82 -9.47 -5.26
C GLN A 33 -19.00 -8.62 -3.99
N ALA A 34 -20.00 -8.95 -3.16
CA ALA A 34 -20.25 -8.26 -1.89
C ALA A 34 -19.06 -8.41 -0.92
N ARG A 35 -18.45 -9.60 -0.83
CA ARG A 35 -17.26 -9.84 0.00
C ARG A 35 -16.06 -9.02 -0.46
N VAL A 36 -15.81 -8.94 -1.77
CA VAL A 36 -14.70 -8.12 -2.32
C VAL A 36 -14.91 -6.64 -1.98
N LYS A 37 -16.12 -6.11 -2.19
CA LYS A 37 -16.47 -4.73 -1.82
C LYS A 37 -16.33 -4.47 -0.32
N ALA A 38 -16.69 -5.43 0.52
CA ALA A 38 -16.52 -5.33 1.97
C ALA A 38 -15.03 -5.24 2.35
N ARG A 39 -14.15 -6.04 1.73
CA ARG A 39 -12.70 -5.96 1.94
C ARG A 39 -12.13 -4.61 1.50
N VAL A 40 -12.51 -4.12 0.33
CA VAL A 40 -12.14 -2.77 -0.15
C VAL A 40 -12.56 -1.70 0.87
N THR A 41 -13.83 -1.74 1.32
CA THR A 41 -14.36 -0.79 2.30
C THR A 41 -13.58 -0.83 3.61
N LYS A 42 -13.26 -2.04 4.09
CA LYS A 42 -12.45 -2.23 5.30
C LYS A 42 -11.03 -1.69 5.11
N CYS A 43 -10.37 -1.95 3.97
CA CYS A 43 -9.05 -1.40 3.68
C CYS A 43 -9.08 0.13 3.58
N THR A 44 -10.08 0.73 2.94
CA THR A 44 -10.26 2.19 2.92
C THR A 44 -10.46 2.73 4.34
N SER A 45 -11.19 2.02 5.19
CA SER A 45 -11.31 2.38 6.61
C SER A 45 -9.98 2.25 7.36
N ASN A 46 -9.12 1.30 6.99
CA ASN A 46 -7.78 1.20 7.55
C ASN A 46 -6.93 2.41 7.15
N LEU A 47 -6.89 2.75 5.86
CA LEU A 47 -6.20 3.93 5.34
C LEU A 47 -6.67 5.23 6.02
N LYS A 48 -7.97 5.41 6.25
CA LYS A 48 -8.49 6.58 6.98
C LYS A 48 -7.98 6.67 8.42
N GLN A 49 -7.90 5.55 9.13
CA GLN A 49 -7.34 5.52 10.48
C GLN A 49 -5.84 5.83 10.46
N PHE A 50 -5.09 5.34 9.48
CA PHE A 50 -3.71 5.77 9.27
C PHE A 50 -3.62 7.27 9.00
N GLY A 51 -4.49 7.83 8.16
CA GLY A 51 -4.54 9.28 7.90
C GLY A 51 -4.72 10.09 9.17
N ILE A 52 -5.65 9.69 10.04
CA ILE A 52 -5.84 10.33 11.34
C ILE A 52 -4.57 10.18 12.19
N GLY A 53 -4.01 8.98 12.30
CA GLY A 53 -2.79 8.72 13.08
C GLY A 53 -1.58 9.53 12.60
N LEU A 54 -1.37 9.61 11.29
CA LEU A 54 -0.31 10.43 10.68
C LEU A 54 -0.51 11.92 10.96
N LEU A 55 -1.74 12.44 10.85
CA LEU A 55 -2.03 13.84 11.16
C LEU A 55 -1.80 14.16 12.64
N MET A 56 -2.17 13.24 13.54
CA MET A 56 -1.92 13.38 14.98
C MET A 56 -0.41 13.37 15.28
N TYR A 57 0.33 12.41 14.72
CA TYR A 57 1.79 12.35 14.86
C TYR A 57 2.44 13.65 14.38
N ARG A 58 2.09 14.11 13.18
CA ARG A 58 2.61 15.37 12.63
C ARG A 58 2.31 16.57 13.52
N GLY A 59 1.15 16.60 14.17
CA GLY A 59 0.80 17.63 15.14
C GLY A 59 1.73 17.68 16.36
N ASP A 60 2.26 16.53 16.77
CA ASP A 60 3.18 16.40 17.92
C ASP A 60 4.66 16.58 17.53
N PHE A 61 5.01 16.34 16.27
CA PHE A 61 6.40 16.27 15.77
C PHE A 61 6.71 17.31 14.68
N GLU A 62 6.31 18.58 14.87
CA GLU A 62 6.67 19.70 13.96
C GLU A 62 6.37 19.44 12.47
N ASP A 63 5.23 18.81 12.18
CA ASP A 63 4.80 18.39 10.84
C ASP A 63 5.63 17.26 10.18
N ASP A 64 6.58 16.66 10.90
CA ASP A 64 7.37 15.53 10.40
C ASP A 64 6.55 14.24 10.31
N MET A 65 6.86 13.46 9.27
CA MET A 65 6.30 12.12 9.07
C MET A 65 7.03 11.11 9.97
N PRO A 66 6.33 10.09 10.50
CA PRO A 66 7.00 9.03 11.24
C PRO A 66 7.94 8.26 10.30
N PRO A 67 9.11 7.79 10.78
CA PRO A 67 10.06 7.07 9.93
C PRO A 67 9.53 5.71 9.47
N TRP A 68 8.59 5.12 10.21
CA TRP A 68 7.94 3.85 9.86
C TRP A 68 6.46 3.92 10.19
N LEU A 69 5.63 3.18 9.46
CA LEU A 69 4.20 3.13 9.74
C LEU A 69 3.92 2.54 11.13
N SER A 70 4.70 1.54 11.54
CA SER A 70 4.64 0.88 12.85
C SER A 70 4.89 1.82 14.02
N THR A 71 5.59 2.95 13.79
CA THR A 71 5.82 4.01 14.79
C THR A 71 4.51 4.59 15.34
N LEU A 72 3.43 4.57 14.54
CA LEU A 72 2.14 5.09 14.96
C LEU A 72 1.49 4.25 16.07
N ASN A 73 1.88 2.98 16.22
CA ASN A 73 1.34 2.11 17.26
C ASN A 73 2.17 2.22 18.55
N PRO A 74 1.55 2.08 19.74
CA PRO A 74 0.11 2.15 20.01
C PRO A 74 -0.44 3.58 20.18
N GLU A 75 0.41 4.60 20.23
CA GLU A 75 0.07 5.95 20.71
C GLU A 75 -0.92 6.67 19.81
N TYR A 76 -0.78 6.52 18.48
CA TYR A 76 -1.61 7.20 17.48
C TYR A 76 -2.65 6.26 16.85
N ILE A 77 -2.35 4.96 16.81
CA ILE A 77 -3.26 3.89 16.36
C ILE A 77 -3.10 2.66 17.26
N SER A 78 -4.21 2.07 17.70
CA SER A 78 -4.17 0.96 18.68
C SER A 78 -4.47 -0.43 18.08
N GLY A 79 -4.85 -0.51 16.80
CA GLY A 79 -5.25 -1.77 16.15
C GLY A 79 -4.12 -2.39 15.34
N LYS A 80 -3.57 -3.53 15.78
CA LYS A 80 -2.54 -4.27 15.01
C LYS A 80 -3.05 -4.79 13.67
N ASP A 81 -4.32 -5.22 13.62
CA ASP A 81 -4.99 -5.64 12.39
C ASP A 81 -5.10 -4.52 11.34
N LEU A 82 -4.84 -3.27 11.73
CA LEU A 82 -4.82 -2.13 10.81
C LEU A 82 -3.70 -2.23 9.79
N PHE A 83 -2.56 -2.81 10.17
CA PHE A 83 -1.35 -2.93 9.36
C PHE A 83 -1.44 -4.03 8.30
N VAL A 84 -2.46 -4.90 8.39
CA VAL A 84 -2.67 -5.98 7.42
C VAL A 84 -3.88 -5.66 6.56
N CYS A 85 -3.69 -5.74 5.25
CA CYS A 85 -4.78 -5.54 4.30
C CYS A 85 -5.74 -6.76 4.34
N PRO A 86 -7.07 -6.56 4.41
CA PRO A 86 -8.03 -7.68 4.44
C PRO A 86 -8.09 -8.50 3.14
N GLN A 87 -7.46 -8.03 2.07
CA GLN A 87 -7.33 -8.73 0.79
C GLN A 87 -5.99 -9.45 0.66
N ASP A 88 -5.03 -9.17 1.52
CA ASP A 88 -3.73 -9.80 1.55
C ASP A 88 -3.82 -11.21 2.16
N ILE A 89 -3.56 -12.21 1.34
CA ILE A 89 -3.59 -13.63 1.73
C ILE A 89 -2.33 -13.99 2.53
N SER A 90 -1.23 -13.27 2.31
CA SER A 90 0.03 -13.42 3.03
C SER A 90 -0.01 -12.75 4.41
N ALA A 91 -1.09 -12.08 4.79
CA ALA A 91 -1.22 -11.39 6.08
C ALA A 91 -0.05 -10.43 6.40
N GLY A 92 0.49 -9.75 5.38
CA GLY A 92 1.58 -8.79 5.46
C GLY A 92 2.98 -9.42 5.43
N HIS A 93 3.09 -10.74 5.27
CA HIS A 93 4.38 -11.42 5.13
C HIS A 93 5.13 -11.00 3.86
N ASP A 94 4.40 -10.65 2.79
CA ASP A 94 4.99 -10.21 1.52
C ASP A 94 5.19 -8.67 1.44
N GLY A 95 4.93 -7.94 2.54
CA GLY A 95 5.19 -6.51 2.63
C GLY A 95 4.21 -5.62 1.86
N GLY A 96 4.61 -4.35 1.70
CA GLY A 96 3.87 -3.34 0.94
C GLY A 96 4.07 -3.44 -0.58
N ARG A 97 5.08 -4.20 -1.02
CA ARG A 97 5.39 -4.50 -2.42
C ARG A 97 5.58 -6.02 -2.61
N PRO A 98 4.52 -6.83 -2.58
CA PRO A 98 4.63 -8.26 -2.83
C PRO A 98 5.26 -8.52 -4.20
N GLY A 99 6.47 -9.09 -4.20
CA GLY A 99 7.18 -9.50 -5.41
C GLY A 99 6.69 -10.83 -6.01
N ASN A 100 5.82 -11.55 -5.29
CA ASN A 100 5.44 -12.94 -5.59
C ASN A 100 3.92 -13.19 -5.65
N SER A 101 3.09 -12.20 -5.97
CA SER A 101 1.76 -12.59 -6.47
C SER A 101 1.95 -13.35 -7.78
N ASP A 102 1.25 -14.47 -8.00
CA ASP A 102 1.21 -15.25 -9.26
C ASP A 102 0.81 -14.41 -10.51
N GLU A 103 0.64 -13.10 -10.34
CA GLU A 103 0.43 -12.06 -11.34
C GLU A 103 1.67 -11.19 -11.61
N GLY A 104 2.85 -11.55 -11.07
CA GLY A 104 4.09 -10.76 -11.09
C GLY A 104 4.10 -9.66 -10.02
N PRO A 105 5.23 -8.95 -9.79
CA PRO A 105 5.17 -7.67 -9.12
C PRO A 105 4.25 -6.74 -9.93
N ILE A 106 3.28 -6.15 -9.24
CA ILE A 106 2.39 -5.07 -9.73
C ILE A 106 3.21 -3.85 -10.20
N PHE A 107 4.51 -3.85 -9.92
CA PHE A 107 5.46 -2.83 -10.29
C PHE A 107 6.11 -3.16 -11.63
N ASP A 108 5.79 -2.40 -12.70
CA ASP A 108 6.35 -2.53 -14.06
C ASP A 108 7.85 -2.87 -14.02
N ILE A 109 8.15 -4.15 -14.24
CA ILE A 109 9.38 -4.58 -14.87
C ILE A 109 9.10 -4.33 -16.35
N ASP A 110 9.83 -3.43 -17.00
CA ASP A 110 9.82 -3.47 -18.46
C ASP A 110 10.31 -4.86 -18.91
N GLN A 111 9.78 -5.38 -20.02
CA GLN A 111 10.21 -6.68 -20.55
C GLN A 111 11.74 -6.70 -20.78
N GLU A 112 12.35 -5.52 -20.97
CA GLU A 112 13.79 -5.32 -21.06
C GLU A 112 14.53 -5.66 -19.75
N ALA A 113 14.04 -5.32 -18.56
CA ALA A 113 14.62 -5.73 -17.28
C ALA A 113 14.42 -7.22 -16.97
N ILE A 114 13.37 -7.85 -17.49
CA ILE A 114 13.19 -9.31 -17.45
C ILE A 114 14.20 -10.00 -18.37
N ASP A 115 14.37 -9.49 -19.59
CA ASP A 115 15.17 -10.11 -20.65
C ASP A 115 16.69 -9.89 -20.48
N THR A 116 17.10 -8.82 -19.79
CA THR A 116 18.51 -8.49 -19.53
C THR A 116 19.06 -9.10 -18.24
N GLY A 117 18.23 -9.82 -17.46
CA GLY A 117 18.66 -10.38 -16.18
C GLY A 117 19.01 -9.31 -15.14
N THR A 118 18.65 -8.05 -15.38
CA THR A 118 18.49 -7.05 -14.32
C THR A 118 17.13 -7.24 -13.70
N THR A 119 16.88 -8.45 -13.18
CA THR A 119 15.80 -8.63 -12.22
C THR A 119 16.05 -7.61 -11.12
N MET A 120 15.13 -6.66 -10.92
CA MET A 120 15.04 -5.93 -9.66
C MET A 120 14.63 -6.90 -8.55
N GLU A 121 15.44 -7.95 -8.32
CA GLU A 121 15.53 -8.61 -7.03
C GLU A 121 15.87 -7.59 -5.94
N ASP A 122 16.43 -6.43 -6.32
CA ASP A 122 16.41 -5.17 -5.58
C ASP A 122 14.99 -4.53 -5.61
N ASN A 123 14.00 -5.32 -5.19
CA ASN A 123 12.76 -4.81 -4.65
C ASN A 123 13.14 -3.84 -3.53
N TYR A 124 12.46 -2.68 -3.44
CA TYR A 124 12.67 -1.67 -2.40
C TYR A 124 12.28 -2.19 -0.99
N THR A 125 12.77 -3.36 -0.61
CA THR A 125 12.55 -4.07 0.65
C THR A 125 13.16 -3.31 1.81
N GLU A 126 14.13 -2.44 1.55
CA GLU A 126 14.67 -1.49 2.51
C GLU A 126 13.62 -0.48 3.00
N VAL A 127 12.55 -0.23 2.23
CA VAL A 127 11.45 0.64 2.66
C VAL A 127 10.29 -0.10 3.30
N ASP A 128 10.23 -1.43 3.17
CA ASP A 128 9.23 -2.19 3.87
C ASP A 128 9.45 -2.09 5.38
N ASP A 129 8.37 -1.88 6.11
CA ASP A 129 8.43 -1.87 7.57
C ASP A 129 8.60 -3.31 8.07
N ASN A 130 9.83 -3.84 8.00
CA ASN A 130 10.18 -5.22 8.31
C ASN A 130 11.36 -5.30 9.31
N LEU A 131 11.54 -6.45 9.97
CA LEU A 131 12.50 -6.63 11.06
C LEU A 131 13.98 -6.44 10.67
N GLN A 132 14.30 -6.45 9.38
CA GLN A 132 15.69 -6.36 8.90
C GLN A 132 16.14 -4.91 8.67
N ASN A 133 15.22 -3.94 8.63
CA ASN A 133 15.53 -2.54 8.40
C ASN A 133 15.91 -1.82 9.70
N ILE A 134 17.22 -1.78 9.97
CA ILE A 134 17.82 -1.24 11.20
C ILE A 134 18.75 -0.07 10.85
N GLY A 135 18.18 1.03 10.37
CA GLY A 135 18.90 2.30 10.26
C GLY A 135 19.80 2.50 9.05
N SER A 136 20.31 3.73 8.92
CA SER A 136 21.16 4.23 7.85
C SER A 136 22.21 5.22 8.41
N THR A 137 23.31 5.50 7.70
CA THR A 137 24.49 6.18 8.30
C THR A 137 24.64 7.65 7.87
N ARG A 138 24.15 8.66 8.61
CA ARG A 138 24.26 10.10 8.28
C ARG A 138 25.57 10.72 8.74
N ASN A 139 26.40 11.21 7.81
CA ASN A 139 27.68 11.90 8.11
C ASN A 139 28.59 11.13 9.08
N GLY A 140 28.63 9.79 8.96
CA GLY A 140 29.39 8.92 9.87
C GLY A 140 28.71 8.65 11.23
N LEU A 141 27.52 9.20 11.48
CA LEU A 141 26.62 8.79 12.55
C LEU A 141 25.65 7.72 12.03
N ASN A 142 25.58 6.56 12.68
CA ASN A 142 24.49 5.62 12.46
C ASN A 142 23.19 6.24 12.97
N ILE A 143 22.34 6.75 12.07
CA ILE A 143 20.97 7.15 12.37
C ILE A 143 20.09 5.92 12.19
N VAL A 144 19.79 5.28 13.32
CA VAL A 144 18.88 4.16 13.34
C VAL A 144 17.48 4.66 13.64
N TYR A 145 16.57 4.46 12.71
CA TYR A 145 15.13 4.56 12.97
C TYR A 145 14.65 3.16 13.36
N PRO A 146 14.55 2.81 14.66
CA PRO A 146 14.02 1.51 15.05
C PRO A 146 12.52 1.46 14.72
N ARG A 147 12.08 0.36 14.11
CA ARG A 147 10.65 0.08 13.94
C ARG A 147 10.01 -0.35 15.26
N ASN A 148 8.69 -0.23 15.36
CA ASN A 148 7.97 -0.80 16.49
C ASN A 148 7.79 -2.32 16.31
N GLN A 149 8.52 -3.10 17.11
CA GLN A 149 8.50 -4.57 17.09
C GLN A 149 7.15 -5.19 17.51
N ALA A 150 6.23 -4.41 18.10
CA ALA A 150 4.89 -4.88 18.41
C ALA A 150 4.04 -5.13 17.16
N ILE A 151 4.43 -4.57 16.01
CA ILE A 151 3.83 -4.80 14.70
C ILE A 151 4.75 -5.76 13.93
N GLU A 152 4.28 -6.99 13.72
CA GLU A 152 5.10 -8.02 13.09
C GLU A 152 5.12 -7.87 11.56
N TYR A 153 3.97 -7.58 10.95
CA TYR A 153 3.75 -7.55 9.51
C TYR A 153 3.02 -6.30 9.06
N ASN A 154 3.26 -5.87 7.82
CA ASN A 154 2.64 -4.70 7.21
C ASN A 154 2.37 -4.95 5.71
N SER A 155 1.12 -4.84 5.28
CA SER A 155 0.71 -4.99 3.87
C SER A 155 0.74 -3.68 3.08
N TYR A 156 1.09 -2.56 3.71
CA TYR A 156 1.00 -1.24 3.09
C TYR A 156 2.37 -0.69 2.73
N PHE A 157 2.49 -0.17 1.52
CA PHE A 157 3.67 0.55 1.10
C PHE A 157 3.65 1.97 1.67
N TYR A 158 4.71 2.35 2.39
CA TYR A 158 4.83 3.66 3.01
C TYR A 158 5.91 4.49 2.30
N GLU A 159 5.49 5.54 1.60
CA GLU A 159 6.34 6.39 0.76
C GLU A 159 7.29 7.27 1.58
N MET A 160 6.92 7.58 2.81
CA MET A 160 7.63 8.51 3.68
C MET A 160 8.59 7.81 4.65
N SER A 161 9.12 6.64 4.26
CA SER A 161 9.97 5.84 5.13
C SER A 161 11.29 6.54 5.47
N GLY A 162 11.83 6.22 6.63
CA GLY A 162 13.15 6.66 7.10
C GLY A 162 14.31 5.90 6.45
N ALA A 163 14.03 4.96 5.55
CA ALA A 163 15.03 4.19 4.83
C ALA A 163 15.86 5.07 3.90
N GLU A 164 17.13 4.71 3.72
CA GLU A 164 18.00 5.37 2.73
C GLU A 164 17.42 5.24 1.32
N CYS A 165 17.37 6.37 0.62
CA CYS A 165 16.90 6.43 -0.75
C CYS A 165 18.07 6.24 -1.72
N GLY A 166 18.32 4.99 -2.11
CA GLY A 166 19.45 4.62 -2.97
C GLY A 166 19.40 5.21 -4.39
N TRP A 167 18.22 5.60 -4.88
CA TRP A 167 18.03 6.15 -6.23
C TRP A 167 18.02 7.68 -6.28
N ALA A 168 18.01 8.38 -5.14
CA ALA A 168 17.89 9.83 -5.11
C ALA A 168 19.17 10.60 -5.48
N GLY A 169 20.30 9.94 -5.73
CA GLY A 169 21.50 10.51 -6.34
C GLY A 169 21.83 11.96 -5.91
N SER A 170 22.17 12.82 -6.88
CA SER A 170 22.39 14.26 -6.70
C SER A 170 21.13 15.11 -6.85
N CYS A 171 19.95 14.46 -6.92
CA CYS A 171 18.75 15.09 -7.46
C CYS A 171 17.89 15.84 -6.43
N ILE A 172 18.40 15.95 -5.21
CA ILE A 172 17.83 16.67 -4.09
C ILE A 172 18.64 17.96 -3.94
N LYS A 173 17.97 19.10 -3.69
CA LYS A 173 18.71 20.32 -3.36
C LYS A 173 19.50 20.04 -2.10
N ASP A 174 20.80 19.90 -2.26
CA ASP A 174 21.70 19.64 -1.16
C ASP A 174 21.77 20.90 -0.29
N THR A 175 20.89 20.98 0.71
CA THR A 175 20.90 22.08 1.67
C THR A 175 22.03 21.92 2.69
N ASN A 176 22.61 20.72 2.83
CA ASN A 176 23.47 20.36 3.96
C ASN A 176 24.81 19.66 3.60
N ASN A 177 25.14 19.44 2.32
CA ASN A 177 26.27 18.62 1.87
C ASN A 177 26.21 17.14 2.33
N ASP A 178 25.00 16.62 2.56
CA ASP A 178 24.76 15.27 3.10
C ASP A 178 24.77 14.23 1.95
N SER A 179 25.58 13.17 2.05
CA SER A 179 25.81 12.19 0.97
C SER A 179 24.65 11.23 0.67
N TRP A 180 23.65 11.13 1.54
CA TRP A 180 22.43 10.34 1.33
C TRP A 180 21.22 11.05 1.96
N LYS A 181 20.01 10.56 1.66
CA LYS A 181 18.72 11.10 2.11
C LYS A 181 17.73 9.97 2.37
N THR A 182 16.76 10.18 3.26
CA THR A 182 15.67 9.22 3.45
C THR A 182 14.63 9.33 2.33
N TRP A 183 13.87 8.26 2.10
CA TRP A 183 12.71 8.30 1.21
C TRP A 183 11.75 9.45 1.54
N GLY A 184 11.42 9.64 2.82
CA GLY A 184 10.59 10.76 3.27
C GLY A 184 11.13 12.13 2.88
N GLU A 185 12.43 12.38 3.06
CA GLU A 185 13.07 13.64 2.66
C GLU A 185 12.95 13.88 1.15
N VAL A 186 13.17 12.83 0.35
CA VAL A 186 13.06 12.89 -1.12
C VAL A 186 11.64 13.24 -1.54
N LYS A 187 10.65 12.55 -0.97
CA LYS A 187 9.23 12.73 -1.28
C LYS A 187 8.70 14.09 -0.86
N LEU A 188 9.15 14.63 0.27
CA LEU A 188 8.83 16.00 0.68
C LEU A 188 9.38 17.03 -0.32
N GLN A 189 10.61 16.84 -0.80
CA GLN A 189 11.17 17.72 -1.83
C GLN A 189 10.43 17.60 -3.17
N GLN A 190 10.05 16.39 -3.58
CA GLN A 190 9.21 16.19 -4.76
C GLN A 190 7.91 16.98 -4.63
N MET A 191 7.27 16.93 -3.47
CA MET A 191 6.03 17.67 -3.22
C MET A 191 6.22 19.19 -3.33
N ASP A 192 7.34 19.73 -2.84
CA ASP A 192 7.60 21.17 -2.83
C ASP A 192 8.18 21.72 -4.15
N PHE A 193 8.86 20.89 -4.95
CA PHE A 193 9.58 21.32 -6.17
C PHE A 193 9.11 20.65 -7.47
N GLY A 194 8.36 19.55 -7.40
CA GLY A 194 7.88 18.82 -8.58
C GLY A 194 8.89 17.86 -9.20
N TYR A 195 8.59 17.40 -10.42
CA TYR A 195 9.46 16.53 -11.22
C TYR A 195 10.28 17.35 -12.24
N GLY A 196 11.54 17.00 -12.45
CA GLY A 196 12.40 17.65 -13.44
C GLY A 196 12.25 17.08 -14.85
N LYS A 197 12.36 17.94 -15.88
CA LYS A 197 12.14 17.58 -17.29
C LYS A 197 13.11 16.54 -17.87
N ASN A 198 14.28 16.35 -17.24
CA ASN A 198 15.24 15.33 -17.65
C ASN A 198 15.00 14.08 -16.81
N GLN A 199 14.34 13.09 -17.42
CA GLN A 199 14.05 11.75 -16.88
C GLN A 199 15.23 11.23 -16.03
N GLY A 200 15.12 11.35 -14.71
CA GLY A 200 16.16 10.93 -13.75
C GLY A 200 16.74 12.04 -12.85
N THR A 201 16.33 13.30 -13.00
CA THR A 201 16.72 14.39 -12.09
C THR A 201 15.50 15.12 -11.52
N PHE A 202 15.18 14.86 -10.26
CA PHE A 202 14.04 15.39 -9.50
C PHE A 202 14.21 16.84 -9.01
N CYS A 203 15.09 17.63 -9.64
CA CYS A 203 15.52 18.95 -9.13
C CYS A 203 15.32 20.12 -10.11
N ASP A 204 14.73 19.88 -11.29
CA ASP A 204 14.27 20.98 -12.13
C ASP A 204 12.81 21.29 -11.78
N ALA A 205 12.56 22.49 -11.25
CA ALA A 205 11.27 22.97 -10.77
C ALA A 205 10.23 23.21 -11.89
N SER A 206 10.31 22.46 -12.98
CA SER A 206 9.59 22.70 -14.23
C SER A 206 8.35 21.83 -14.42
N GLY A 207 8.14 20.81 -13.58
CA GLY A 207 6.95 19.95 -13.57
C GLY A 207 5.77 20.44 -12.70
N GLY A 208 5.95 21.51 -11.92
CA GLY A 208 4.95 22.00 -10.96
C GLY A 208 4.92 21.18 -9.66
N LYS A 209 4.51 21.82 -8.55
CA LYS A 209 4.41 21.17 -7.24
C LYS A 209 3.35 20.08 -7.26
N PHE A 210 3.61 18.94 -6.61
CA PHE A 210 2.56 17.94 -6.43
C PHE A 210 1.52 18.44 -5.42
N ASP A 211 0.25 18.23 -5.75
CA ASP A 211 -0.85 18.52 -4.84
C ASP A 211 -0.83 17.56 -3.65
N ARG A 212 -0.75 18.11 -2.44
CA ARG A 212 -0.72 17.34 -1.18
C ARG A 212 -2.00 16.53 -0.96
N ASP A 213 -3.11 16.92 -1.60
CA ASP A 213 -4.37 16.19 -1.55
C ASP A 213 -4.33 14.88 -2.36
N TYR A 214 -3.43 14.78 -3.33
CA TYR A 214 -3.29 13.63 -4.24
C TYR A 214 -1.90 12.98 -4.22
N PHE A 215 -0.95 13.52 -3.45
CA PHE A 215 0.35 12.90 -3.26
C PHE A 215 0.21 11.69 -2.32
N PRO A 216 0.40 10.45 -2.79
CA PRO A 216 0.21 9.26 -1.97
C PRO A 216 1.33 9.14 -0.93
N VAL A 217 0.94 8.87 0.32
CA VAL A 217 1.85 8.56 1.44
C VAL A 217 1.78 7.09 1.82
N ILE A 218 0.58 6.50 1.78
CA ILE A 218 0.38 5.06 1.95
C ILE A 218 -0.30 4.51 0.71
N ARG A 219 0.23 3.41 0.17
CA ARG A 219 -0.35 2.71 -0.98
C ARG A 219 -0.72 1.28 -0.61
N CYS A 220 -1.85 0.81 -1.10
CA CYS A 220 -2.30 -0.58 -0.96
C CYS A 220 -2.48 -1.22 -2.33
N VAL A 221 -1.51 -2.07 -2.69
CA VAL A 221 -1.47 -2.76 -3.99
C VAL A 221 -2.34 -4.01 -4.05
N TYR A 222 -2.70 -4.60 -2.92
CA TYR A 222 -3.59 -5.78 -2.85
C TYR A 222 -5.00 -5.52 -3.38
N HIS A 223 -5.37 -4.24 -3.54
CA HIS A 223 -6.61 -3.81 -4.18
C HIS A 223 -6.42 -3.29 -5.61
N ALA A 224 -5.29 -3.57 -6.24
CA ALA A 224 -5.02 -3.18 -7.61
C ALA A 224 -6.07 -3.78 -8.56
N THR A 225 -6.67 -2.93 -9.39
CA THR A 225 -7.57 -3.38 -10.47
C THR A 225 -6.93 -3.11 -11.82
N LYS A 226 -6.82 -4.15 -12.65
CA LYS A 226 -6.35 -4.06 -14.03
C LYS A 226 -7.43 -3.42 -14.93
N LEU A 227 -7.13 -2.27 -15.53
CA LEU A 227 -7.91 -1.71 -16.64
C LEU A 227 -7.18 -1.95 -17.96
N TRP A 228 -7.84 -2.67 -18.87
CA TRP A 228 -7.42 -2.83 -20.28
C TRP A 228 -5.93 -3.19 -20.46
N GLY A 229 -5.44 -4.13 -19.65
CA GLY A 229 -4.13 -4.76 -19.82
C GLY A 229 -2.89 -3.97 -19.38
N GLN A 230 -3.01 -2.73 -18.91
CA GLN A 230 -1.82 -1.89 -18.57
C GLN A 230 -2.05 -0.83 -17.47
N LYS A 231 -3.28 -0.37 -17.19
CA LYS A 231 -3.51 0.70 -16.20
C LYS A 231 -4.06 0.14 -14.90
N GLU A 232 -3.19 -0.02 -13.91
CA GLU A 232 -3.57 -0.52 -12.59
C GLU A 232 -3.92 0.63 -11.64
N PHE A 233 -5.11 0.56 -11.05
CA PHE A 233 -5.57 1.51 -10.03
C PHE A 233 -5.48 0.86 -8.66
N MET A 234 -4.93 1.58 -7.69
CA MET A 234 -4.76 1.13 -6.31
C MET A 234 -5.36 2.12 -5.32
N LEU A 235 -5.60 1.64 -4.10
CA LEU A 235 -6.06 2.48 -3.00
C LEU A 235 -4.88 3.21 -2.39
N ASN A 236 -5.01 4.52 -2.25
CA ASN A 236 -3.99 5.39 -1.69
C ASN A 236 -4.58 6.22 -0.54
N LEU A 237 -3.70 6.61 0.36
CA LEU A 237 -3.89 7.67 1.33
C LEU A 237 -2.95 8.82 0.97
N SER A 238 -3.47 10.03 0.83
CA SER A 238 -2.66 11.20 0.51
C SER A 238 -1.99 11.82 1.74
N TYR A 239 -1.06 12.74 1.49
CA TYR A 239 -0.36 13.50 2.51
C TYR A 239 -1.29 14.26 3.46
N ASN A 240 -2.40 14.81 2.95
CA ASN A 240 -3.41 15.50 3.74
C ASN A 240 -4.44 14.55 4.40
N GLY A 241 -4.28 13.22 4.23
CA GLY A 241 -5.15 12.22 4.85
C GLY A 241 -6.38 11.84 4.04
N ASN A 242 -6.49 12.27 2.78
CA ASN A 242 -7.59 11.88 1.90
C ASN A 242 -7.33 10.50 1.29
N THR A 243 -8.34 9.63 1.30
CA THR A 243 -8.26 8.36 0.57
C THR A 243 -8.72 8.54 -0.87
N PHE A 244 -7.94 8.05 -1.82
CA PHE A 244 -8.26 8.14 -3.25
C PHE A 244 -7.81 6.89 -4.01
N THR A 245 -8.33 6.70 -5.21
CA THR A 245 -7.85 5.69 -6.15
C THR A 245 -6.89 6.36 -7.13
N GLY A 246 -5.64 5.90 -7.16
CA GLY A 246 -4.61 6.43 -8.06
C GLY A 246 -4.02 5.35 -8.95
N ARG A 247 -3.38 5.77 -10.04
CA ARG A 247 -2.61 4.84 -10.88
C ARG A 247 -1.39 4.33 -10.12
N TYR A 248 -0.93 3.17 -10.54
CA TYR A 248 0.33 2.58 -10.14
C TYR A 248 1.53 3.54 -10.36
N THR A 249 1.67 4.10 -11.56
CA THR A 249 2.73 5.04 -11.96
C THR A 249 2.46 6.48 -11.52
N TRP A 250 2.00 6.68 -10.28
CA TRP A 250 1.62 8.02 -9.79
C TRP A 250 2.75 9.06 -9.92
N GLU A 251 4.01 8.62 -9.87
CA GLU A 251 5.21 9.46 -10.03
C GLU A 251 5.42 9.99 -11.47
N MET A 252 4.83 9.35 -12.48
CA MET A 252 4.98 9.76 -13.89
C MET A 252 4.01 10.87 -14.32
N GLY A 253 3.22 11.40 -13.40
CA GLY A 253 2.51 12.66 -13.57
C GLY A 253 1.25 12.64 -14.46
N HIS A 254 0.26 13.40 -13.99
CA HIS A 254 -0.51 14.36 -14.81
C HIS A 254 -1.43 13.91 -15.96
N ASP A 255 -2.00 12.69 -15.96
CA ASP A 255 -3.14 12.36 -16.86
C ASP A 255 -4.37 11.75 -16.16
#